data_AF-A0A0K8R2W7-F1
#
_entry.id   AF-A0A0K8R2W7-F1
#
_cell.length_a   1.000
_cell.length_b   1.000
_cell.length_c   1.000
_cell.angle_alpha   90.00
_cell.angle_beta   90.00
_cell.angle_gamma   90.00
#
_symmetry.space_group_name_H-M   'P 1'
#
loop_
_entity.id
_entity.type
_entity.pdbx_description
1 polymer ?
#
loop_
_entity_poly.entity_id
_entity_poly.type
_entity_poly.pdbx_seq_one_letter_code
_entity_poly.pdbx_strand_id
1 'polypeptide(L)'
;MYQKEGLWYLAAIISGGRGSCYHRTEPIRHVRVSHFVKSFILKFIQHHERSHEGRKNDLCASDEDRIKCVREFFDSANRSIDNDKSIDDYDADEISE
;
A
#
# COMPACT_ATOMS: atom_id res chain seq x y z
N MET A 1 7.93 -3.68 -4.62
CA MET A 1 9.24 -4.26 -4.25
C MET A 1 9.92 -4.78 -5.51
N TYR A 2 11.22 -5.02 -5.51
CA TYR A 2 11.92 -5.73 -6.60
C TYR A 2 12.80 -6.84 -6.04
N GLN A 3 12.99 -7.90 -6.82
CA GLN A 3 13.83 -9.02 -6.43
C GLN A 3 15.21 -8.89 -7.09
N LYS A 4 16.27 -9.13 -6.33
CA LYS A 4 17.65 -9.24 -6.82
C LYS A 4 18.36 -10.31 -6.01
N GLU A 5 19.00 -11.28 -6.67
CA GLU A 5 19.78 -12.33 -6.02
C GLU A 5 18.99 -13.09 -4.93
N GLY A 6 17.71 -13.36 -5.18
CA GLY A 6 16.83 -14.05 -4.22
C GLY A 6 16.30 -13.17 -3.08
N LEU A 7 16.82 -11.95 -2.91
CA LEU A 7 16.40 -11.00 -1.88
C LEU A 7 15.38 -10.01 -2.44
N TRP A 8 14.40 -9.66 -1.61
CA TRP A 8 13.39 -8.67 -1.94
C TRP A 8 13.72 -7.31 -1.34
N TYR A 9 13.73 -6.28 -2.18
CA TYR A 9 14.07 -4.92 -1.81
C TYR A 9 12.85 -4.00 -1.91
N LEU A 10 12.63 -3.20 -0.87
CA LEU A 10 11.59 -2.17 -0.85
C LEU A 10 12.06 -0.92 -1.63
N ALA A 11 11.68 -0.83 -2.90
CA ALA A 11 12.00 0.35 -3.73
C ALA A 11 11.07 1.54 -3.50
N ALA A 12 9.79 1.29 -3.23
CA ALA A 12 8.79 2.33 -3.19
C ALA A 12 7.58 1.96 -2.30
N ILE A 13 6.91 2.98 -1.76
CA ILE A 13 5.69 2.86 -0.96
C ILE A 13 4.55 3.55 -1.74
N ILE A 14 3.40 2.90 -1.85
CA ILE A 14 2.21 3.48 -2.49
C ILE A 14 1.78 4.72 -1.71
N SER A 15 1.71 5.88 -2.38
CA SER A 15 1.31 7.15 -1.74
C SER A 15 -0.10 7.56 -2.11
N GLY A 16 -0.54 7.29 -3.35
CA GLY A 16 -1.88 7.63 -3.79
C GLY A 16 -2.01 7.73 -5.32
N GLY A 17 -3.24 7.87 -5.78
CA GLY A 17 -3.61 8.02 -7.19
C GLY A 17 -5.13 8.06 -7.31
N ARG A 18 -5.66 8.70 -8.36
CA ARG A 18 -7.10 8.75 -8.62
C ARG A 18 -7.58 7.48 -9.33
N GLY A 19 -8.86 7.15 -9.12
CA GLY A 19 -9.53 6.00 -9.74
C GLY A 19 -9.39 4.70 -8.94
N SER A 20 -10.12 3.68 -9.37
CA SER A 20 -10.12 2.37 -8.73
C SER A 20 -8.81 1.61 -9.03
N CYS A 21 -8.58 0.51 -8.32
CA CYS A 21 -7.42 -0.34 -8.59
C CYS A 21 -7.47 -0.99 -9.98
N TYR A 22 -8.66 -1.14 -10.56
CA TYR A 22 -8.89 -1.86 -11.82
C TYR A 22 -9.08 -0.92 -13.02
N HIS A 23 -9.64 0.27 -12.80
CA HIS A 23 -9.87 1.27 -13.85
C HIS A 23 -9.23 2.60 -13.46
N ARG A 24 -7.96 2.76 -13.83
CA ARG A 24 -7.15 3.91 -13.43
C ARG A 24 -6.80 4.79 -14.63
N THR A 25 -7.11 6.08 -14.53
CA THR A 25 -6.83 7.08 -15.58
C THR A 25 -5.46 7.73 -15.45
N GLU A 26 -4.82 7.60 -14.28
CA GLU A 26 -3.45 8.09 -14.03
C GLU A 26 -2.59 7.03 -13.30
N PRO A 27 -1.26 7.03 -13.51
CA PRO A 27 -0.36 6.17 -12.77
C PRO A 27 -0.38 6.41 -11.25
N ILE A 28 -0.15 5.35 -10.48
CA ILE A 28 0.01 5.44 -9.03
C ILE A 28 1.28 6.22 -8.68
N ARG A 29 1.15 7.20 -7.79
CA ARG A 29 2.28 7.89 -7.21
C ARG A 29 2.87 7.07 -6.07
N HIS A 30 4.20 6.98 -6.08
CA HIS A 30 4.94 6.23 -5.08
C HIS A 30 6.00 7.10 -4.42
N VAL A 31 6.18 6.92 -3.11
CA VAL A 31 7.34 7.46 -2.39
C VAL A 31 8.56 6.62 -2.74
N ARG A 32 9.60 7.26 -3.28
CA ARG A 32 10.87 6.59 -3.59
C ARG A 32 11.67 6.35 -2.32
N VAL A 33 11.69 5.11 -1.84
CA VAL A 33 12.27 4.74 -0.54
C VAL A 33 13.76 5.07 -0.47
N SER A 34 14.50 4.88 -1.56
CA SER A 34 15.94 5.18 -1.63
C SER A 34 16.28 6.64 -1.28
N HIS A 35 15.34 7.57 -1.49
CA HIS A 35 15.52 8.99 -1.15
C HIS A 35 15.55 9.22 0.37
N PHE A 36 14.90 8.34 1.15
CA PHE A 36 14.71 8.49 2.59
C PHE A 36 15.60 7.55 3.43
N VAL A 37 16.30 6.58 2.80
CA VAL A 37 17.11 5.59 3.53
C VAL A 37 18.12 6.26 4.47
N LYS A 38 18.97 7.15 3.93
CA LYS A 38 20.04 7.79 4.73
C LYS A 38 19.54 8.95 5.57
N SER A 39 18.60 9.73 5.06
CA SER A 39 18.15 10.98 5.69
C SER A 39 17.16 10.74 6.83
N PHE A 40 16.38 9.65 6.75
CA PHE A 40 15.28 9.39 7.68
C PHE A 40 15.35 7.97 8.27
N ILE A 41 15.21 6.93 7.43
CA ILE A 41 14.96 5.55 7.90
C ILE A 41 16.10 5.06 8.80
N LEU A 42 17.35 5.14 8.35
CA LEU A 42 18.50 4.69 9.14
C LEU A 42 18.67 5.51 10.42
N LYS A 43 18.45 6.83 10.35
CA LYS A 43 18.55 7.69 11.53
C LYS A 43 17.48 7.39 12.56
N PHE A 44 16.27 7.10 12.11
CA PHE A 44 15.15 6.72 12.97
C PHE A 44 15.44 5.40 13.68
N ILE A 45 15.89 4.37 12.95
CA ILE A 45 16.31 3.08 13.52
C ILE A 45 17.42 3.29 14.56
N GLN A 46 18.48 4.02 14.22
CA GLN A 46 19.59 4.28 15.15
C GLN A 46 19.17 5.08 16.38
N HIS A 47 18.31 6.07 16.21
CA HIS A 47 17.78 6.85 17.33
C HIS A 47 17.03 5.94 18.30
N HIS A 48 16.16 5.06 17.76
CA HIS A 48 15.42 4.10 18.55
C HIS A 48 16.32 3.07 19.26
N GLU A 49 17.33 2.52 18.56
CA GLU A 49 18.29 1.61 19.18
C GLU A 49 19.07 2.24 20.33
N ARG A 50 19.37 3.55 20.24
CA ARG A 50 20.11 4.29 21.26
C ARG A 50 19.23 4.81 22.40
N SER A 51 17.95 5.10 22.14
CA SER A 51 17.02 5.60 23.15
C SER A 51 16.45 4.51 24.05
N HIS A 52 16.51 3.25 23.61
CA HIS A 52 15.94 2.11 24.33
C HIS A 52 17.02 1.11 24.78
N GLU A 53 17.75 1.44 25.85
CA GLU A 53 18.34 0.41 26.72
C GLU A 53 17.19 -0.41 27.36
N GLY A 54 16.60 -1.35 26.61
CA GLY A 54 15.67 -2.36 27.17
C GLY A 54 14.33 -2.59 26.47
N ARG A 55 13.94 -1.80 25.45
CA ARG A 55 12.72 -2.06 24.66
C ARG A 55 13.03 -2.23 23.17
N LYS A 56 13.41 -3.46 22.80
CA LYS A 56 13.65 -3.85 21.40
C LYS A 56 12.38 -4.02 20.57
N ASN A 57 11.20 -4.00 21.20
CA ASN A 57 9.94 -4.39 20.55
C ASN A 57 9.14 -3.20 19.97
N ASP A 58 9.47 -1.95 20.29
CA ASP A 58 8.67 -0.79 19.86
C ASP A 58 8.88 -0.40 18.38
N LEU A 59 9.84 -1.03 17.69
CA LEU A 59 10.08 -0.83 16.25
C LEU A 59 9.24 -1.79 15.37
N CYS A 60 8.83 -2.93 15.94
CA CYS A 60 7.98 -3.90 15.27
C CYS A 60 6.53 -3.59 15.64
N ALA A 61 5.67 -3.40 14.65
CA ALA A 61 4.23 -3.38 14.90
C ALA A 61 3.83 -4.71 15.56
N SER A 62 2.96 -4.65 16.57
CA SER A 62 2.31 -5.86 17.06
C SER A 62 1.54 -6.52 15.92
N ASP A 63 1.29 -7.83 16.02
CA ASP A 63 0.49 -8.52 15.00
C ASP A 63 -0.91 -7.91 14.89
N GLU A 64 -1.47 -7.45 16.01
CA GLU A 64 -2.72 -6.69 16.08
C GLU A 64 -2.65 -5.37 15.31
N ASP A 65 -1.61 -4.56 15.53
CA ASP A 65 -1.42 -3.29 14.82
C ASP A 65 -1.18 -3.51 13.32
N ARG A 66 -0.45 -4.57 12.96
CA ARG A 66 -0.25 -4.97 11.57
C ARG A 66 -1.58 -5.34 10.91
N ILE A 67 -2.38 -6.19 11.55
CA ILE A 67 -3.70 -6.60 11.03
C ILE A 67 -4.61 -5.40 10.87
N LYS A 68 -4.65 -4.52 11.88
CA LYS A 68 -5.44 -3.28 11.83
C LYS A 68 -5.02 -2.38 10.68
N CYS A 69 -3.72 -2.12 10.54
CA CYS A 69 -3.17 -1.29 9.46
C CYS A 69 -3.54 -1.84 8.08
N VAL A 70 -3.37 -3.15 7.87
CA VAL A 70 -3.72 -3.81 6.59
C VAL A 70 -5.22 -3.69 6.31
N ARG A 71 -6.08 -3.97 7.30
CA ARG A 71 -7.53 -3.83 7.15
C ARG A 71 -7.92 -2.40 6.79
N GLU A 72 -7.46 -1.41 7.55
CA GLU A 72 -7.77 0.00 7.30
C GLU A 72 -7.28 0.46 5.92
N PHE A 73 -6.11 0.00 5.47
CA PHE A 73 -5.60 0.30 4.14
C PHE A 73 -6.50 -0.25 3.03
N PHE A 74 -6.93 -1.51 3.11
CA PHE A 74 -7.82 -2.11 2.10
C PHE A 74 -9.27 -1.65 2.22
N ASP A 75 -9.77 -1.38 3.42
CA ASP A 75 -11.09 -0.77 3.64
C ASP A 75 -11.13 0.67 3.10
N SER A 76 -10.02 1.41 3.16
CA SER A 76 -9.92 2.72 2.51
C SER A 76 -10.00 2.64 0.99
N ALA A 77 -9.59 1.52 0.38
CA ALA A 77 -9.76 1.27 -1.06
C ALA A 77 -11.22 0.92 -1.42
N ASN A 78 -11.98 0.36 -0.48
CA ASN A 78 -13.42 0.13 -0.64
C ASN A 78 -14.26 1.41 -0.60
N ARG A 79 -13.74 2.51 -0.03
CA ARG A 79 -14.42 3.83 -0.05
C ARG A 79 -14.49 4.49 -1.44
N SER A 80 -13.95 3.86 -2.48
CA SER A 80 -14.02 4.34 -3.87
C SER A 80 -14.85 3.44 -4.81
N ILE A 81 -15.44 2.34 -4.34
CA ILE A 81 -16.20 1.43 -5.22
C ILE A 81 -17.67 1.89 -5.38
N ASP A 82 -18.19 2.71 -4.48
CA ASP A 82 -19.61 3.13 -4.51
C ASP A 82 -19.95 4.24 -5.54
N ASN A 83 -18.96 4.79 -6.26
CA ASN A 83 -19.23 5.84 -7.26
C ASN A 83 -19.23 5.36 -8.72
N ASP A 84 -19.13 4.05 -8.97
CA ASP A 84 -19.13 3.49 -10.32
C ASP A 84 -20.37 2.62 -10.59
N LYS A 85 -21.53 3.07 -10.07
CA LYS A 85 -22.84 2.55 -10.45
C LYS A 85 -23.48 3.48 -11.48
N SER A 86 -22.89 3.52 -12.67
CA SER A 86 -23.61 4.02 -13.85
C SER A 86 -23.12 3.31 -15.11
N ILE A 87 -24.04 2.54 -15.70
CA ILE A 87 -24.07 2.07 -17.10
C ILE A 87 -23.16 0.84 -17.29
N ASP A 88 -23.68 -0.37 -17.57
CA ASP A 88 -24.27 -0.72 -18.87
C ASP A 88 -25.48 -1.69 -18.78
N ASP A 89 -26.50 -1.37 -19.57
CA ASP A 89 -27.62 -2.24 -19.94
C ASP A 89 -27.10 -3.49 -20.69
N TYR A 90 -27.41 -4.68 -20.17
CA TYR A 90 -27.29 -5.91 -20.95
C TYR A 90 -28.62 -6.14 -21.67
N ASP A 91 -28.71 -5.68 -22.92
CA ASP A 91 -29.68 -6.18 -23.89
C ASP A 91 -29.39 -7.66 -24.14
N ALA A 92 -30.28 -8.53 -23.65
CA ALA A 92 -30.27 -9.95 -23.92
C ALA A 92 -30.96 -10.20 -25.27
N ASP A 93 -30.23 -10.06 -26.37
CA ASP A 93 -30.59 -10.66 -27.64
C ASP A 93 -30.37 -12.19 -27.55
N GLU A 94 -31.40 -12.94 -27.16
CA GLU A 94 -31.48 -14.37 -27.48
C GLU A 94 -31.99 -14.55 -28.92
N ILE A 95 -31.08 -14.88 -29.82
CA ILE A 95 -31.38 -15.53 -31.11
C ILE A 95 -30.80 -16.95 -31.05
N SER A 96 -31.68 -17.97 -31.08
CA SER A 96 -31.48 -19.17 -31.91
C SER A 96 -32.68 -20.12 -31.82
N GLU A 97 -33.34 -20.27 -32.99
CA GLU A 97 -34.16 -21.38 -33.56
C GLU A 97 -35.01 -22.32 -32.68
#